data_AF-A0A6G1IL88-F1
#
_entry.id   AF-A0A6G1IL88-F1
#
_cell.length_a   1.000
_cell.length_b   1.000
_cell.length_c   1.000
_cell.angle_alpha   90.00
_cell.angle_beta   90.00
_cell.angle_gamma   90.00
#
_symmetry.space_group_name_H-M   'P 1'
#
loop_
_entity.id
_entity.type
_entity.pdbx_description
1 polymer ?
#
loop_
_entity_poly.entity_id
_entity_poly.type
_entity_poly.pdbx_seq_one_letter_code
_entity_poly.pdbx_strand_id
1 'polypeptide(L)'
;MESRRKWSPDEDALLMEGYRIQAQSSTVNWHEVAKRVPGRDNKDCRKRYHNELDGNVKKGTWTKSEDERLKSYVREYGTQWAVIARQMETRSADQCSKRWNHSLKPELERRPWTEQEDQLLMRSLLPHGHRWREIQCTHFPSRSANDVKNQ
;
A
#
# COMPACT_ATOMS: atom_id res chain seq x y z
N MET A 1 9.39 -20.74 -0.04
CA MET A 1 8.56 -19.52 0.09
C MET A 1 7.47 -19.62 -0.94
N GLU A 2 6.21 -19.84 -0.53
CA GLU A 2 5.10 -19.87 -1.47
C GLU A 2 4.93 -18.48 -2.10
N SER A 3 5.00 -18.43 -3.42
CA SER A 3 4.69 -17.22 -4.18
C SER A 3 3.27 -16.79 -3.84
N ARG A 4 3.10 -15.54 -3.38
CA ARG A 4 1.78 -14.96 -3.10
C ARG A 4 0.91 -15.07 -4.36
N ARG A 5 -0.10 -15.95 -4.33
CA ARG A 5 -1.03 -16.20 -5.46
C ARG A 5 -1.61 -14.88 -5.97
N LYS A 6 -1.27 -14.53 -7.21
CA LYS A 6 -1.78 -13.32 -7.90
C LYS A 6 -3.27 -13.50 -8.21
N TRP A 7 -4.03 -12.41 -8.18
CA TRP A 7 -5.44 -12.42 -8.59
C TRP A 7 -5.53 -12.60 -10.10
N SER A 8 -6.41 -13.49 -10.56
CA SER A 8 -6.74 -13.63 -11.98
C SER A 8 -7.93 -12.75 -12.38
N PRO A 9 -8.09 -12.44 -13.68
CA PRO A 9 -9.29 -11.74 -14.17
C PRO A 9 -10.60 -12.48 -13.84
N ASP A 10 -10.58 -13.81 -13.87
CA ASP A 10 -11.74 -14.63 -13.51
C ASP A 10 -12.09 -14.50 -12.02
N GLU A 11 -11.08 -14.51 -11.13
CA GLU A 11 -11.29 -14.26 -9.70
C GLU A 11 -11.86 -12.84 -9.46
N ASP A 12 -11.35 -11.84 -10.18
CA ASP A 12 -11.87 -10.47 -10.11
C ASP A 12 -13.32 -10.38 -10.59
N ALA A 13 -13.68 -11.09 -11.67
CA ALA A 13 -15.05 -11.14 -12.17
C ALA A 13 -16.01 -11.77 -11.15
N LEU A 14 -15.61 -12.90 -10.55
CA LEU A 14 -16.38 -13.57 -9.49
C LEU A 14 -16.56 -12.68 -8.24
N LEU A 15 -15.50 -11.97 -7.85
CA LEU A 15 -15.53 -11.03 -6.74
C LEU A 15 -16.49 -9.86 -7.03
N MET A 16 -16.40 -9.26 -8.21
CA MET A 16 -17.25 -8.14 -8.62
C MET A 16 -18.72 -8.55 -8.69
N GLU A 17 -19.00 -9.77 -9.17
CA GLU A 17 -20.35 -10.31 -9.18
C GLU A 17 -20.89 -10.53 -7.77
N GLY A 18 -20.09 -11.16 -6.89
CA GLY A 18 -20.46 -11.32 -5.48
C GLY A 18 -20.70 -9.98 -4.78
N TYR A 19 -19.88 -8.97 -5.07
CA TYR A 19 -20.05 -7.61 -4.56
C TYR A 19 -21.37 -7.00 -5.02
N ARG A 20 -21.69 -7.07 -6.32
CA ARG A 20 -22.93 -6.53 -6.89
C ARG A 20 -24.19 -7.09 -6.23
N ILE A 21 -24.20 -8.39 -5.95
CA ILE A 21 -25.31 -9.06 -5.27
C ILE A 21 -25.48 -8.52 -3.85
N GLN A 22 -24.37 -8.33 -3.13
CA GLN A 22 -24.39 -7.85 -1.74
C GLN A 22 -24.56 -6.34 -1.62
N ALA A 23 -24.21 -5.56 -2.64
CA ALA A 23 -24.29 -4.10 -2.65
C ALA A 23 -25.73 -3.57 -2.65
N GLN A 24 -26.73 -4.44 -2.85
CA GLN A 24 -28.16 -4.11 -2.67
C GLN A 24 -28.55 -3.97 -1.19
N SER A 25 -27.70 -4.46 -0.27
CA SER A 25 -27.85 -4.31 1.17
C SER A 25 -27.09 -3.09 1.68
N SER A 26 -27.47 -2.57 2.86
CA SER A 26 -26.82 -1.42 3.50
C SER A 26 -25.36 -1.67 3.86
N THR A 27 -24.94 -2.93 3.99
CA THR A 27 -23.55 -3.33 4.21
C THR A 27 -23.21 -4.58 3.41
N VAL A 28 -22.00 -4.62 2.83
CA VAL A 28 -21.53 -5.75 2.03
C VAL A 28 -21.05 -6.88 2.93
N ASN A 29 -21.67 -8.06 2.83
CA ASN A 29 -21.22 -9.25 3.54
C ASN A 29 -20.10 -9.96 2.77
N TRP A 30 -18.85 -9.66 3.11
CA TRP A 30 -17.66 -10.25 2.48
C TRP A 30 -17.53 -11.77 2.65
N HIS A 31 -18.19 -12.38 3.65
CA HIS A 31 -18.21 -13.84 3.76
C HIS A 31 -19.01 -14.47 2.62
N GLU A 32 -20.15 -13.89 2.26
CA GLU A 32 -20.94 -14.36 1.11
C GLU A 32 -20.25 -14.10 -0.22
N VAL A 33 -19.51 -12.99 -0.33
CA VAL A 33 -18.66 -12.72 -1.51
C VAL A 33 -17.58 -13.79 -1.64
N ALA A 34 -16.87 -14.13 -0.56
CA ALA A 34 -15.76 -15.09 -0.60
C ALA A 34 -16.18 -16.51 -0.99
N LYS A 35 -17.40 -16.94 -0.65
CA LYS A 35 -17.93 -18.25 -1.08
C LYS A 35 -17.94 -18.43 -2.61
N ARG A 36 -17.93 -17.31 -3.36
CA ARG A 36 -17.94 -17.31 -4.82
C ARG A 36 -16.55 -17.27 -5.45
N VAL A 37 -15.49 -17.06 -4.65
CA VAL A 37 -14.11 -16.91 -5.14
C VAL A 37 -13.24 -18.03 -4.55
N PRO A 38 -13.13 -19.19 -5.22
CA PRO A 38 -12.42 -20.35 -4.68
C PRO A 38 -10.95 -20.06 -4.34
N GLY A 39 -10.56 -20.43 -3.11
CA GLY A 39 -9.20 -20.26 -2.62
C GLY A 39 -8.84 -18.80 -2.25
N ARG A 40 -9.85 -17.94 -2.06
CA ARG A 40 -9.71 -16.61 -1.43
C ARG A 40 -10.62 -16.53 -0.22
N ASP A 41 -10.15 -15.91 0.85
CA ASP A 41 -10.99 -15.66 2.02
C ASP A 41 -11.71 -14.30 1.92
N ASN A 42 -12.55 -14.01 2.89
CA ASN A 42 -13.28 -12.74 2.97
C ASN A 42 -12.36 -11.53 3.12
N LYS A 43 -11.21 -11.68 3.78
CA LYS A 43 -10.24 -10.59 3.97
C LYS A 43 -9.54 -10.27 2.66
N ASP A 44 -9.15 -11.29 1.91
CA ASP A 44 -8.56 -11.18 0.58
C ASP A 44 -9.52 -10.48 -0.38
N CYS A 45 -10.78 -10.92 -0.43
CA CYS A 45 -11.80 -10.31 -1.30
C CYS A 45 -12.01 -8.83 -0.94
N ARG A 46 -12.23 -8.53 0.35
CA ARG A 46 -12.42 -7.14 0.80
C ARG A 46 -11.23 -6.26 0.46
N LYS A 47 -10.02 -6.76 0.69
CA LYS A 47 -8.77 -6.04 0.40
C LYS A 47 -8.61 -5.81 -1.10
N ARG A 48 -8.85 -6.83 -1.92
CA ARG A 48 -8.76 -6.75 -3.38
C ARG A 48 -9.73 -5.70 -3.93
N TYR A 49 -10.98 -5.71 -3.46
CA TYR A 49 -11.99 -4.76 -3.89
C TYR A 49 -11.56 -3.32 -3.62
N HIS A 50 -11.37 -2.96 -2.34
CA HIS A 50 -11.11 -1.58 -1.94
C HIS A 50 -9.77 -1.03 -2.46
N ASN A 51 -8.79 -1.89 -2.76
CA ASN A 51 -7.49 -1.42 -3.22
C ASN A 51 -7.38 -1.32 -4.75
N GLU A 52 -8.13 -2.12 -5.51
CA GLU A 52 -7.87 -2.30 -6.94
C GLU A 52 -9.09 -2.36 -7.86
N LEU A 53 -10.27 -2.73 -7.34
CA LEU A 53 -11.49 -2.93 -8.14
C LEU A 53 -12.60 -1.91 -7.88
N ASP A 54 -12.53 -1.17 -6.77
CA ASP A 54 -13.41 -0.03 -6.54
C ASP A 54 -13.17 1.02 -7.65
N GLY A 55 -14.22 1.31 -8.42
CA GLY A 55 -14.15 2.15 -9.62
C GLY A 55 -13.69 3.58 -9.36
N ASN A 56 -13.73 4.03 -8.10
CA ASN A 56 -13.25 5.35 -7.71
C ASN A 56 -11.71 5.39 -7.53
N VAL A 57 -11.05 4.25 -7.38
CA VAL A 57 -9.62 4.19 -7.08
C VAL A 57 -8.77 4.45 -8.32
N LYS A 58 -8.10 5.61 -8.34
CA LYS A 58 -7.16 6.00 -9.40
C LYS A 58 -5.87 5.20 -9.32
N LYS A 59 -5.46 4.65 -10.47
CA LYS A 59 -4.17 3.99 -10.68
C LYS A 59 -3.17 5.00 -11.24
N GLY A 60 -1.89 4.86 -10.90
CA GLY A 60 -0.82 5.70 -11.43
C GLY A 60 -0.30 6.77 -10.48
N THR A 61 0.43 7.73 -11.05
CA THR A 61 1.25 8.74 -10.37
C THR A 61 0.44 9.64 -9.45
N TRP A 62 1.06 10.05 -8.35
CA TRP A 62 0.51 11.05 -7.42
C TRP A 62 0.81 12.46 -7.93
N THR A 63 -0.22 13.29 -7.95
CA THR A 63 -0.07 14.71 -8.26
C THR A 63 0.35 15.50 -7.03
N LYS A 64 0.95 16.70 -7.22
CA LYS A 64 1.29 17.60 -6.11
C LYS A 64 0.07 17.97 -5.27
N SER A 65 -1.09 18.18 -5.91
CA SER A 65 -2.35 18.49 -5.20
C SER A 65 -2.80 17.33 -4.31
N GLU A 66 -2.72 16.09 -4.81
CA GLU A 66 -3.02 14.90 -4.00
C GLU A 66 -2.03 14.75 -2.82
N ASP A 67 -0.75 15.05 -3.03
CA ASP A 67 0.24 15.00 -1.95
C ASP A 67 -0.08 16.03 -0.85
N GLU A 68 -0.46 17.25 -1.22
CA GLU A 68 -0.83 18.28 -0.23
C GLU A 68 -2.11 17.91 0.53
N ARG A 69 -3.11 17.35 -0.15
CA ARG A 69 -4.30 16.81 0.52
C ARG A 69 -3.97 15.66 1.46
N LEU A 70 -3.11 14.73 1.02
CA LEU A 70 -2.68 13.62 1.88
C LEU A 70 -1.94 14.14 3.13
N LYS A 71 -1.04 15.11 2.98
CA LYS A 71 -0.38 15.76 4.12
C LYS A 71 -1.37 16.44 5.05
N SER A 72 -2.37 17.17 4.53
CA SER A 72 -3.37 17.82 5.39
C SER A 72 -4.18 16.81 6.17
N TYR A 73 -4.67 15.74 5.53
CA TYR A 73 -5.45 14.71 6.21
C TYR A 73 -4.62 13.88 7.19
N VAL A 74 -3.33 13.65 6.93
CA VAL A 74 -2.46 13.00 7.93
C VAL A 74 -2.25 13.89 9.16
N ARG A 75 -2.14 15.22 8.98
CA ARG A 75 -2.09 16.15 10.12
C ARG A 75 -3.38 16.14 10.93
N GLU A 76 -4.52 16.02 10.28
CA GLU A 76 -5.84 16.05 10.93
C GLU A 76 -6.22 14.71 11.59
N TYR A 77 -6.00 13.58 10.90
CA TYR A 77 -6.48 12.27 11.31
C TYR A 77 -5.38 11.31 11.75
N GLY A 78 -4.09 11.69 11.69
CA GLY A 78 -2.95 10.81 11.95
C GLY A 78 -2.81 9.72 10.89
N THR A 79 -2.48 8.49 11.28
CA THR A 79 -2.31 7.35 10.35
C THR A 79 -3.59 6.51 10.18
N GLN A 80 -4.76 7.14 10.30
CA GLN A 80 -6.05 6.49 10.11
C GLN A 80 -6.37 6.33 8.61
N TRP A 81 -5.64 5.45 7.93
CA TRP A 81 -5.64 5.34 6.46
C TRP A 81 -7.02 5.09 5.84
N ALA A 82 -7.90 4.35 6.52
CA ALA A 82 -9.26 4.12 6.04
C ALA A 82 -10.12 5.40 6.05
N VAL A 83 -9.91 6.29 7.03
CA VAL A 83 -10.57 7.61 7.08
C VAL A 83 -9.99 8.50 6.01
N ILE A 84 -8.67 8.55 5.90
CA ILE A 84 -7.98 9.37 4.89
C ILE A 84 -8.37 8.95 3.47
N ALA A 85 -8.45 7.66 3.18
CA ALA A 85 -8.87 7.16 1.87
C ALA A 85 -10.28 7.64 1.49
N ARG A 86 -11.21 7.64 2.45
CA ARG A 86 -12.56 8.20 2.25
C ARG A 86 -12.52 9.68 1.93
N GLN A 87 -11.67 10.45 2.61
CA GLN A 87 -11.49 11.88 2.34
C GLN A 87 -10.77 12.16 1.01
N MET A 88 -9.85 11.29 0.61
CA MET A 88 -9.16 11.39 -0.67
C MET A 88 -10.07 11.07 -1.85
N GLU A 89 -11.06 10.19 -1.65
CA GLU A 89 -12.07 9.66 -2.58
C GLU A 89 -11.49 8.84 -3.75
N THR A 90 -10.32 9.23 -4.24
CA THR A 90 -9.67 8.66 -5.42
C THR A 90 -8.52 7.72 -5.09
N ARG A 91 -8.13 7.58 -3.83
CA ARG A 91 -6.98 6.79 -3.40
C ARG A 91 -7.38 5.84 -2.27
N SER A 92 -6.97 4.59 -2.40
CA SER A 92 -7.19 3.58 -1.37
C SER A 92 -6.28 3.80 -0.15
N ALA A 93 -6.68 3.23 0.99
CA ALA A 93 -5.91 3.31 2.24
C ALA A 93 -4.48 2.79 2.09
N ASP A 94 -4.30 1.72 1.29
CA ASP A 94 -2.98 1.15 0.99
C ASP A 94 -2.11 2.11 0.16
N GLN A 95 -2.69 2.77 -0.85
CA GLN A 95 -1.98 3.79 -1.63
C GLN A 95 -1.58 4.98 -0.77
N CYS A 96 -2.50 5.51 0.05
CA CYS A 96 -2.22 6.62 0.95
C CYS A 96 -1.08 6.28 1.92
N SER A 97 -1.16 5.13 2.58
CA SER A 97 -0.12 4.65 3.51
C SER A 97 1.23 4.50 2.83
N LYS A 98 1.29 3.88 1.65
CA LYS A 98 2.54 3.73 0.88
C LYS A 98 3.11 5.08 0.48
N ARG A 99 2.28 5.97 -0.07
CA ARG A 99 2.73 7.30 -0.50
C ARG A 99 3.31 8.10 0.68
N TRP A 100 2.64 8.06 1.82
CA TRP A 100 3.13 8.69 3.03
C TRP A 100 4.48 8.13 3.47
N ASN A 101 4.54 6.83 3.73
CA ASN A 101 5.71 6.18 4.32
C ASN A 101 6.93 6.11 3.40
N HIS A 102 6.74 6.17 2.08
CA HIS A 102 7.85 6.09 1.12
C HIS A 102 8.29 7.45 0.57
N SER A 103 7.46 8.49 0.67
CA SER A 103 7.73 9.74 -0.06
C SER A 103 7.39 11.01 0.69
N LEU A 104 6.33 11.05 1.49
CA LEU A 104 5.84 12.31 2.07
C LEU A 104 6.15 12.51 3.55
N LYS A 105 6.49 11.43 4.27
CA LYS A 105 6.81 11.52 5.69
C LYS A 105 7.91 12.57 5.93
N PRO A 106 7.75 13.50 6.90
CA PRO A 106 8.70 14.61 7.08
C PRO A 106 10.12 14.15 7.43
N GLU A 107 10.26 13.05 8.17
CA GLU A 107 11.56 12.54 8.63
C GLU A 107 12.39 11.89 7.51
N LEU A 108 11.83 11.79 6.29
CA LEU A 108 12.53 11.21 5.15
C LEU A 108 13.43 12.25 4.46
N GLU A 109 14.72 11.93 4.37
CA GLU A 109 15.68 12.62 3.53
C GLU A 109 15.43 12.29 2.04
N ARG A 110 15.44 13.33 1.20
CA ARG A 110 15.16 13.23 -0.24
C ARG A 110 16.36 13.63 -1.10
N ARG A 111 17.56 13.58 -0.52
CA ARG A 111 18.81 13.88 -1.23
C ARG A 111 19.31 12.64 -2.00
N PRO A 112 20.18 12.81 -3.01
CA PRO A 112 20.89 11.69 -3.62
C PRO A 112 21.66 10.87 -2.59
N TRP A 113 21.88 9.60 -2.90
CA TRP A 113 22.78 8.74 -2.13
C TRP A 113 24.22 9.21 -2.30
N THR A 114 24.98 9.17 -1.20
CA THR A 114 26.42 9.42 -1.26
C THR A 114 27.18 8.11 -1.39
N GLU A 115 28.39 8.19 -1.93
CA GLU A 115 29.33 7.06 -2.00
C GLU A 115 29.51 6.37 -0.63
N GLN A 116 29.53 7.14 0.47
CA GLN A 116 29.64 6.58 1.82
C GLN A 116 28.38 5.80 2.23
N GLU A 117 27.20 6.27 1.83
CA GLU A 117 25.95 5.54 2.05
C GLU A 117 25.92 4.25 1.22
N ASP A 118 26.38 4.29 -0.02
CA ASP A 118 26.47 3.12 -0.90
C ASP A 118 27.43 2.07 -0.34
N GLN A 119 28.62 2.48 0.10
CA GLN A 119 29.57 1.59 0.76
C GLN A 119 29.00 1.00 2.07
N LEU A 120 28.25 1.80 2.84
CA LEU A 120 27.55 1.33 4.02
C LEU A 120 26.44 0.33 3.66
N LEU A 121 25.70 0.54 2.58
CA LEU A 121 24.67 -0.40 2.13
C LEU A 121 25.31 -1.74 1.74
N MET A 122 26.37 -1.70 0.92
CA MET A 122 27.09 -2.88 0.47
C MET A 122 27.66 -3.71 1.63
N ARG A 123 28.28 -3.07 2.64
CA ARG A 123 28.77 -3.80 3.83
C ARG A 123 27.64 -4.39 4.67
N SER A 124 26.48 -3.74 4.70
CA SER A 124 25.31 -4.18 5.49
C SER A 124 24.65 -5.42 4.90
N LEU A 125 24.80 -5.67 3.60
CA LEU A 125 24.25 -6.86 2.95
C LEU A 125 24.90 -8.17 3.43
N LEU A 126 26.15 -8.15 3.89
CA LEU A 126 26.82 -9.35 4.39
C LEU A 126 26.16 -9.92 5.67
N PRO A 127 26.01 -9.15 6.75
CA PRO A 127 25.35 -9.64 7.97
C PRO A 127 23.81 -9.74 7.83
N HIS A 128 23.19 -8.87 7.02
CA HIS A 128 21.73 -8.75 6.98
C HIS A 128 21.05 -9.37 5.75
N GLY A 129 21.79 -9.69 4.69
CA GLY A 129 21.21 -10.09 3.40
C GLY A 129 20.23 -9.04 2.88
N HIS A 130 19.08 -9.46 2.36
CA HIS A 130 18.03 -8.57 1.85
C HIS A 130 16.98 -8.18 2.89
N ARG A 131 17.34 -8.12 4.17
CA ARG A 131 16.45 -7.65 5.24
C ARG A 131 16.38 -6.12 5.25
N TRP A 132 15.82 -5.53 4.19
CA TRP A 132 15.82 -4.08 3.93
C TRP A 132 15.31 -3.24 5.09
N ARG A 133 14.26 -3.71 5.78
CA ARG A 133 13.72 -2.98 6.93
C ARG A 133 14.71 -2.95 8.10
N GLU A 134 15.41 -4.04 8.34
CA GLU A 134 16.43 -4.13 9.38
C GLU A 134 17.64 -3.25 9.02
N ILE A 135 18.14 -3.35 7.79
CA ILE A 135 19.22 -2.49 7.28
C ILE A 135 18.83 -1.01 7.40
N GLN A 136 17.61 -0.65 6.97
CA GLN A 136 17.11 0.72 7.06
C GLN A 136 17.05 1.20 8.51
N CYS A 137 16.43 0.45 9.42
CA CYS A 137 16.30 0.87 10.81
C CYS A 137 17.67 1.04 11.50
N THR A 138 18.64 0.18 11.17
CA THR A 138 19.97 0.19 11.82
C THR A 138 20.90 1.26 11.23
N HIS A 139 20.90 1.44 9.91
CA HIS A 139 21.93 2.22 9.21
C HIS A 139 21.41 3.45 8.48
N PHE A 140 20.12 3.49 8.13
CA PHE A 140 19.52 4.56 7.32
C PHE A 140 18.18 5.04 7.90
N PRO A 141 18.13 5.53 9.16
CA PRO A 141 16.87 5.88 9.83
C PRO A 141 16.09 7.00 9.13
N SER A 142 16.77 7.89 8.41
CA SER A 142 16.18 8.97 7.62
C SER A 142 15.80 8.56 6.19
N ARG A 143 16.06 7.32 5.77
CA ARG A 143 15.61 6.79 4.47
C ARG A 143 14.42 5.85 4.67
N SER A 144 13.58 5.72 3.65
CA SER A 144 12.51 4.72 3.70
C SER A 144 13.08 3.33 3.35
N ALA A 145 12.51 2.25 3.88
CA ALA A 145 12.97 0.91 3.53
C ALA A 145 12.82 0.60 2.03
N ASN A 146 11.89 1.28 1.35
CA ASN A 146 11.75 1.18 -0.09
C ASN A 146 12.84 1.95 -0.84
N ASP A 147 13.34 3.06 -0.29
CA ASP A 147 14.46 3.82 -0.82
C ASP A 147 15.76 3.00 -0.73
N VAL A 148 16.04 2.44 0.45
CA VAL A 148 17.21 1.56 0.70
C VAL A 148 17.25 0.33 -0.22
N LYS A 149 16.08 -0.28 -0.47
CA LYS A 149 15.97 -1.44 -1.39
C LYS A 149 16.20 -1.07 -2.86
N ASN A 150 15.86 0.16 -3.24
CA ASN A 150 15.88 0.62 -4.63
C ASN A 150 17.22 1.25 -5.02
N GLN A 151 18.11 1.47 -4.05
CA GLN A 151 19.52 1.77 -4.26
C GLN A 151 20.28 0.48 -4.60
#